data_AF-A0A1N7B8L4-F1
#
_entry.id   AF-A0A1N7B8L4-F1
#
_cell.length_a   1.000
_cell.length_b   1.000
_cell.length_c   1.000
_cell.angle_alpha   90.00
_cell.angle_beta   90.00
_cell.angle_gamma   90.00
#
_symmetry.space_group_name_H-M   'P 1'
#
loop_
_entity.id
_entity.type
_entity.pdbx_description
1 polymer ?
#
loop_
_entity_poly.entity_id
_entity_poly.type
_entity_poly.pdbx_seq_one_letter_code
_entity_poly.pdbx_strand_id
1 'polypeptide(L)' 'MSVHVHVRLNDGYAVTEDGQLLERSSCHCGASWETTYQVDEGEPESI' A
#
# COMPACT_ATOMS: atom_id res chain seq x y z
N MET A 1 -7.56 -2.06 -21.84
CA MET A 1 -6.66 -0.87 -21.74
C MET A 1 -6.19 -0.82 -20.30
N SER A 2 -4.91 -1.03 -20.01
CA SER A 2 -4.34 -0.85 -18.68
C SER A 2 -3.59 0.47 -18.63
N VAL A 3 -3.93 1.34 -17.67
CA VAL A 3 -3.24 2.61 -17.44
C VAL A 3 -2.26 2.39 -16.30
N HIS A 4 -0.97 2.57 -16.58
CA HIS A 4 0.07 2.54 -15.56
C HIS A 4 0.21 3.94 -14.96
N VAL A 5 -0.01 4.09 -13.66
CA VAL A 5 0.04 5.37 -12.94
C VAL A 5 1.06 5.27 -11.82
N HIS A 6 1.95 6.28 -11.73
CA HIS A 6 2.89 6.38 -10.62
C HIS A 6 2.26 7.16 -9.48
N VAL A 7 2.12 6.53 -8.31
CA VAL A 7 1.66 7.18 -7.08
C VAL A 7 2.84 7.39 -6.13
N ARG A 8 2.85 8.51 -5.42
CA ARG A 8 3.84 8.79 -4.38
C ARG A 8 3.33 8.25 -3.05
N LEU A 9 4.11 7.36 -2.43
CA LEU A 9 3.83 6.80 -1.12
C LEU A 9 4.76 7.42 -0.07
N ASN A 10 4.31 7.45 1.18
CA ASN A 10 5.16 7.80 2.31
C ASN A 10 6.16 6.67 2.60
N ASP A 11 7.22 7.00 3.33
CA ASP A 11 8.17 5.99 3.82
C ASP A 11 7.42 4.90 4.63
N GLY A 12 7.75 3.65 4.35
CA GLY A 12 7.03 2.49 4.92
C GLY A 12 5.84 1.99 4.11
N TYR A 13 5.46 2.61 2.98
CA TYR A 13 4.37 2.11 2.13
C TYR A 13 4.83 1.67 0.73
N ALA A 14 4.22 0.61 0.20
CA ALA A 14 4.47 0.06 -1.14
C ALA A 14 3.16 -0.45 -1.78
N VAL A 15 3.17 -0.67 -3.10
CA VAL A 15 2.06 -1.31 -3.83
C VAL A 15 2.55 -2.63 -4.43
N THR A 16 1.78 -3.70 -4.29
CA THR A 16 2.09 -5.03 -4.86
C THR A 16 1.76 -5.10 -6.36
N GLU A 17 2.22 -6.14 -7.04
CA GLU A 17 1.88 -6.36 -8.46
C GLU A 17 0.37 -6.53 -8.69
N ASP A 18 -0.35 -7.10 -7.71
CA ASP A 18 -1.81 -7.22 -7.68
C ASP A 18 -2.54 -5.91 -7.29
N GLY A 19 -1.81 -4.82 -7.08
CA GLY A 19 -2.39 -3.51 -6.75
C GLY A 19 -2.81 -3.33 -5.29
N GLN A 20 -2.36 -4.21 -4.38
CA GLN A 20 -2.66 -4.09 -2.96
C GLN A 20 -1.71 -3.08 -2.28
N LEU A 21 -2.20 -2.38 -1.27
CA LEU A 21 -1.36 -1.49 -0.46
C LEU A 21 -0.66 -2.32 0.62
N LEU A 22 0.65 -2.19 0.70
CA LEU A 22 1.49 -2.80 1.73
C LEU A 22 2.05 -1.72 2.64
N GLU A 23 1.81 -1.87 3.94
CA GLU A 23 2.44 -1.07 4.99
C GLU A 23 3.51 -1.89 5.69
N ARG A 24 4.73 -1.38 5.73
CA ARG A 24 5.87 -1.93 6.45
C ARG A 24 6.14 -1.09 7.68
N SER A 25 6.02 -1.73 8.83
CA SER A 25 6.38 -1.15 10.11
C SER A 25 7.64 -1.81 10.66
N SER A 26 8.48 -1.01 11.33
CA SER A 26 9.71 -1.50 11.96
C SER A 26 9.85 -0.96 13.38
N CYS A 27 10.25 -1.82 14.30
CA CYS A 27 10.67 -1.45 15.65
C CYS A 27 12.18 -1.23 15.69
N HIS A 28 12.62 -0.33 16.57
CA HIS A 28 14.04 -0.06 16.77
C HIS A 28 14.85 -1.29 17.22
N CYS A 29 14.19 -2.33 17.77
CA CYS A 29 14.83 -3.60 18.09
C CYS A 29 15.17 -4.48 16.88
N GLY A 30 14.82 -4.05 15.66
CA GLY A 30 15.06 -4.78 14.41
C GLY A 30 13.90 -5.67 13.96
N ALA A 31 12.81 -5.75 14.73
CA ALA A 31 11.60 -6.43 14.29
C ALA A 31 10.89 -5.61 13.22
N SER A 32 10.42 -6.25 12.16
CA SER A 32 9.56 -5.65 11.15
C SER A 32 8.31 -6.49 10.92
N TRP A 33 7.20 -5.83 10.59
CA TRP A 33 5.96 -6.48 10.21
C TRP A 33 5.36 -5.77 9.00
N GLU A 34 4.60 -6.53 8.22
CA GLU A 34 3.95 -6.07 7.01
C GLU A 34 2.44 -6.31 7.14
N THR A 35 1.66 -5.28 6.80
CA THR A 35 0.20 -5.34 6.74
C THR A 35 -0.23 -5.09 5.30
N THR A 36 -0.98 -6.02 4.74
CA THR A 36 -1.54 -5.88 3.39
C THR A 36 -3.00 -5.46 3.48
N TYR A 37 -3.34 -4.36 2.81
CA TYR A 37 -4.70 -3.88 2.67
C TYR A 37 -5.20 -4.25 1.29
N GLN A 38 -6.27 -5.06 1.25
CA GLN A 38 -7.05 -5.17 0.02
C GLN A 38 -7.78 -3.85 -0.20
N VAL A 39 -7.48 -3.20 -1.32
CA VAL A 39 -8.31 -2.12 -1.82
C VAL A 39 -9.55 -2.80 -2.39
N ASP A 40 -10.68 -2.66 -1.71
CA ASP A 40 -11.97 -3.08 -2.26
C ASP A 40 -12.26 -2.21 -3.50
N GLU A 41 -12.84 -2.77 -4.57
CA GLU A 41 -13.18 -2.03 -5.80
C GLU A 41 -14.32 -0.99 -5.59
N GLY A 42 -14.67 -0.70 -4.32
CA GLY A 42 -15.60 0.36 -3.96
C GLY A 42 -15.12 1.73 -4.44
N GLU A 43 -16.05 2.55 -4.92
CA GLU A 43 -15.77 3.93 -5.30
C GLU A 43 -15.04 4.66 -4.16
N PRO A 44 -14.04 5.51 -4.48
CA PRO A 44 -13.31 6.25 -3.46
C PRO A 44 -14.31 7.06 -2.62
N GLU A 45 -14.23 6.89 -1.29
CA GLU A 45 -15.11 7.60 -0.39
C GLU A 45 -14.94 9.11 -0.62
N SER A 46 -16.05 9.78 -0.93
CA SER A 46 -16.04 11.21 -1.23
C SER A 46 -15.75 11.99 0.06
N ILE A 47 -14.66 12.75 0.04
CA ILE A 47 -14.25 13.73 1.08
C ILE A 47 -15.20 14.92 1.17
#